data_AF-A0A933U8G6-F1
#
_entry.id   AF-A0A933U8G6-F1
#
_cell.length_a   1.000
_cell.length_b   1.000
_cell.length_c   1.000
_cell.angle_alpha   90.00
_cell.angle_beta   90.00
_cell.angle_gamma   90.00
#
_symmetry.space_group_name_H-M   'P 1'
#
loop_
_entity.id
_entity.type
_entity.pdbx_description
1 polymer ?
#
loop_
_entity_poly.entity_id
_entity_poly.type
_entity_poly.pdbx_seq_one_letter_code
_entity_poly.pdbx_strand_id
1 'polypeptide(L)' 'MSMGASKQRLTGMTRELLLKWDQTKEHWQDAKSREFEQKYITELVAGVDKAVAVIEQLDKLAAKIRSDCE' A
#
# COMPACT_ATOMS: atom_id res chain seq x y z
N MET A 1 -6.33 17.70 -3.68
CA MET A 1 -5.94 16.29 -3.92
C MET A 1 -7.11 15.42 -3.50
N SER A 2 -7.60 14.50 -4.34
CA SER A 2 -8.69 13.59 -3.94
C SER A 2 -8.13 12.39 -3.18
N MET A 3 -8.90 11.91 -2.20
CA MET A 3 -8.54 10.75 -1.38
C MET A 3 -8.35 9.49 -2.25
N GLY A 4 -9.20 9.33 -3.29
CA GLY A 4 -9.05 8.28 -4.31
C GLY A 4 -7.74 8.35 -5.11
N ALA A 5 -7.26 9.53 -5.49
CA ALA A 5 -5.98 9.65 -6.21
C ALA A 5 -4.79 9.23 -5.34
N SER A 6 -4.82 9.56 -4.04
CA SER A 6 -3.82 9.10 -3.07
C SER A 6 -3.84 7.58 -2.90
N LYS A 7 -5.03 6.95 -2.81
CA LYS A 7 -5.20 5.49 -2.77
C LYS A 7 -4.55 4.81 -3.96
N GLN A 8 -4.85 5.29 -5.16
CA GLN A 8 -4.36 4.72 -6.41
C GLN A 8 -2.84 4.86 -6.52
N ARG A 9 -2.30 6.03 -6.17
CA ARG A 9 -0.85 6.25 -6.18
C ARG A 9 -0.13 5.33 -5.19
N LEU A 10 -0.64 5.20 -3.96
CA LEU A 10 -0.06 4.34 -2.95
C LEU A 10 -0.04 2.87 -3.41
N THR A 11 -1.18 2.38 -3.89
CA THR A 11 -1.31 1.01 -4.41
C THR A 11 -0.37 0.75 -5.59
N GLY A 12 -0.23 1.72 -6.50
CA GLY A 12 0.65 1.64 -7.66
C GLY A 12 2.13 1.54 -7.27
N MET A 13 2.60 2.41 -6.37
CA MET A 13 3.99 2.39 -5.90
C MET A 13 4.31 1.09 -5.15
N THR A 14 3.38 0.57 -4.34
CA THR A 14 3.57 -0.70 -3.64
C THR A 14 3.68 -1.88 -4.61
N ARG A 15 2.87 -1.90 -5.69
CA ARG A 15 3.03 -2.92 -6.74
C ARG A 15 4.38 -2.83 -7.44
N GLU A 16 4.83 -1.62 -7.79
CA GLU A 16 6.14 -1.43 -8.41
C GLU A 16 7.29 -1.90 -7.51
N LEU A 17 7.20 -1.61 -6.21
CA LEU A 17 8.14 -2.10 -5.21
C LEU A 17 8.19 -3.62 -5.16
N LEU A 18 7.03 -4.29 -5.14
CA LEU A 18 6.97 -5.75 -5.07
C LEU A 18 7.54 -6.41 -6.34
N LEU A 19 7.31 -5.82 -7.52
CA LEU A 19 7.93 -6.29 -8.76
C LEU A 19 9.46 -6.17 -8.70
N LYS A 20 9.98 -5.04 -8.21
CA LYS A 20 11.43 -4.85 -8.02
C LYS A 20 12.01 -5.79 -6.97
N TRP A 21 11.25 -6.08 -5.92
CA TRP A 21 11.65 -7.05 -4.90
C TRP A 21 11.76 -8.46 -5.47
N ASP A 22 10.80 -8.87 -6.30
CA ASP A 22 10.82 -10.18 -6.96
C ASP A 22 12.04 -10.34 -7.88
N GLN A 23 12.32 -9.33 -8.71
CA GLN A 23 13.54 -9.28 -9.53
C GLN A 23 14.82 -9.33 -8.68
N THR A 24 14.82 -8.66 -7.53
CA THR A 24 15.97 -8.70 -6.60
C THR A 24 16.19 -10.12 -6.06
N LYS A 25 15.11 -10.84 -5.75
CA LYS A 25 15.17 -12.23 -5.30
C LYS A 25 15.66 -13.18 -6.39
N GLU A 26 15.65 -12.83 -7.67
CA GLU A 26 16.30 -13.66 -8.71
C GLU A 26 17.81 -13.79 -8.49
N HIS A 27 18.44 -12.76 -7.89
CA HIS A 27 19.88 -12.70 -7.65
C HIS A 27 20.27 -12.78 -6.17
N TRP A 28 19.34 -12.51 -5.24
CA TRP A 28 19.58 -12.50 -3.80
C TRP A 28 18.63 -13.45 -3.07
N GLN A 29 19.08 -14.69 -2.80
CA GLN A 29 18.25 -15.80 -2.27
C GLN A 29 18.79 -16.41 -0.96
N ASP A 30 19.72 -15.73 -0.30
CA ASP A 30 20.32 -16.20 0.93
C ASP A 30 19.36 -16.06 2.14
N ALA A 31 19.83 -16.43 3.33
CA ALA A 31 19.05 -16.26 4.55
C ALA A 31 18.70 -14.80 4.87
N LYS A 32 19.50 -13.84 4.40
CA LYS A 32 19.28 -12.40 4.64
C LYS A 32 18.19 -11.83 3.75
N SER A 33 18.07 -12.29 2.51
CA SER A 33 16.93 -11.93 1.65
C SER A 33 15.59 -12.32 2.29
N ARG A 34 15.51 -13.52 2.90
CA ARG A 34 14.31 -14.00 3.62
C ARG A 34 14.02 -13.20 4.89
N GLU A 35 15.05 -12.89 5.67
CA GLU A 35 14.92 -12.03 6.86
C GLU A 35 14.42 -10.63 6.46
N PHE A 36 14.95 -10.09 5.38
CA PHE A 36 14.55 -8.78 4.84
C PHE A 36 13.08 -8.79 4.38
N GLU A 37 12.66 -9.83 3.65
CA GLU A 37 11.28 -9.98 3.20
C GLU A 37 10.30 -9.96 4.38
N GLN A 38 10.54 -10.81 5.39
CA GLN A 38 9.67 -10.86 6.57
C GLN A 38 9.69 -9.56 7.35
N LYS A 39 10.87 -8.98 7.61
CA LYS A 39 11.01 -7.85 8.52
C LYS A 39 10.52 -6.53 7.92
N TYR A 40 10.65 -6.36 6.61
CA TYR A 40 10.39 -5.08 5.97
C TYR A 40 9.31 -5.17 4.89
N ILE A 41 9.40 -6.12 3.96
CA ILE A 41 8.46 -6.18 2.84
C ILE A 41 7.06 -6.59 3.32
N THR A 42 6.96 -7.67 4.11
CA THR A 42 5.67 -8.13 4.65
C THR A 42 5.00 -7.09 5.52
N GLU A 43 5.74 -6.49 6.45
CA GLU A 43 5.23 -5.43 7.34
C GLU A 43 4.80 -4.18 6.57
N LEU A 44 5.57 -3.78 5.55
CA LEU A 44 5.23 -2.64 4.70
C LEU A 44 3.94 -2.88 3.91
N VAL A 45 3.78 -4.05 3.30
CA VAL A 45 2.56 -4.41 2.56
C VAL A 45 1.35 -4.40 3.50
N ALA A 46 1.46 -5.00 4.68
CA ALA A 46 0.40 -4.97 5.68
C ALA A 46 0.04 -3.54 6.14
N GLY A 47 1.04 -2.66 6.27
CA GLY A 47 0.84 -1.25 6.57
C GLY A 47 0.12 -0.49 5.46
N VAL A 48 0.49 -0.77 4.20
CA VAL A 48 -0.17 -0.19 3.02
C VAL A 48 -1.63 -0.63 2.92
N ASP A 49 -1.91 -1.91 3.12
CA ASP A 49 -3.28 -2.44 3.06
C ASP A 49 -4.18 -1.77 4.11
N LYS A 50 -3.67 -1.59 5.33
CA LYS A 50 -4.36 -0.83 6.39
C LYS A 50 -4.59 0.62 5.98
N ALA A 51 -3.59 1.29 5.44
CA ALA A 51 -3.71 2.69 5.00
C ALA A 51 -4.75 2.83 3.88
N VAL A 52 -4.74 1.94 2.89
CA VAL A 52 -5.73 1.91 1.80
C VAL A 52 -7.14 1.73 2.33
N ALA A 53 -7.34 0.84 3.31
CA ALA A 53 -8.65 0.64 3.93
C ALA A 53 -9.14 1.89 4.67
N VAL A 54 -8.27 2.56 5.43
CA VAL A 54 -8.60 3.82 6.13
C VAL A 54 -8.92 4.94 5.15
N ILE A 55 -8.12 5.08 4.08
CA ILE A 55 -8.34 6.06 3.01
C ILE A 55 -9.74 5.87 2.38
N GLU A 56 -10.16 4.62 2.15
CA GLU A 56 -11.48 4.32 1.63
C GLU A 56 -12.61 4.65 2.63
N GLN A 57 -12.41 4.40 3.92
CA GLN A 57 -13.38 4.79 4.94
C GLN A 57 -13.54 6.31 5.03
N LEU A 58 -12.44 7.05 4.96
CA LEU A 58 -12.46 8.52 4.96
C LEU A 58 -13.15 9.08 3.71
N ASP A 59 -12.93 8.47 2.55
CA ASP A 59 -13.60 8.88 1.30
C ASP A 59 -15.13 8.71 1.40
N LYS A 60 -15.59 7.57 1.94
CA LYS A 60 -17.02 7.31 2.20
C LYS A 60 -17.61 8.32 3.19
N LEU A 61 -16.91 8.59 4.28
CA LEU A 61 -17.35 9.57 5.28
C LEU A 61 -17.46 10.97 4.68
N ALA A 62 -16.45 11.41 3.93
CA ALA A 62 -16.43 12.72 3.29
C ALA A 62 -17.54 12.87 2.24
N ALA A 63 -17.81 11.82 1.46
CA ALA A 63 -18.93 11.80 0.52
C ALA A 63 -20.29 11.91 1.23
N LYS A 64 -20.47 11.19 2.35
CA LYS A 64 -21.68 11.28 3.17
C LYS A 64 -21.89 12.67 3.74
N ILE A 65 -20.85 13.26 4.37
CA ILE A 65 -20.93 14.61 4.93
C ILE A 65 -21.33 15.62 3.85
N ARG A 66 -20.79 15.49 2.63
CA ARG A 66 -21.17 16.36 1.52
C ARG A 66 -22.65 16.21 1.15
N SER A 67 -23.14 14.97 1.05
CA SER A 67 -24.56 14.69 0.76
C SER A 67 -25.49 15.16 1.86
N ASP A 68 -25.07 15.16 3.13
CA ASP A 68 -25.87 15.61 4.27
C ASP A 68 -25.91 17.15 4.38
N CYS A 69 -25.02 17.86 3.69
CA CYS A 69 -24.92 19.32 3.66
C CYS A 69 -25.50 19.98 2.39
N GLU A 70 -25.90 19.18 1.40
CA GLU A 70 -26.67 19.61 0.21
C GLU A 70 -28.17 19.51 0.48
#